data_AF-A0A2P8W2N0-F1
#
_entry.id   AF-A0A2P8W2N0-F1
#
_cell.length_a   1.000
_cell.length_b   1.000
_cell.length_c   1.000
_cell.angle_alpha   90.00
_cell.angle_beta   90.00
_cell.angle_gamma   90.00
#
_symmetry.space_group_name_H-M   'P 1'
#
loop_
_entity.id
_entity.type
_entity.pdbx_description
1 polymer ?
#
loop_
_entity_poly.entity_id
_entity_poly.type
_entity_poly.pdbx_seq_one_letter_code
_entity_poly.pdbx_strand_id
1 'polypeptide(L)' 'FELATLRLRNMSEVLGHWRTYVPDDAYLTQRGATFLFDGQGRLLYEHRDKNILGFAENMSRPLEFLAL' A
#
# COMPACT_ATOMS: atom_id res chain seq x y z
N PHE A 1 2.94 18.30 -18.34
CA PHE A 1 1.78 18.02 -17.48
C PHE A 1 0.94 16.97 -18.20
N GLU A 2 1.19 15.68 -17.99
CA GLU A 2 0.41 14.60 -18.64
C GLU A 2 0.43 13.31 -17.81
N LEU A 3 1.55 13.00 -17.15
CA LEU A 3 1.69 11.73 -16.42
C LEU A 3 0.75 11.60 -15.21
N ALA A 4 0.49 12.68 -14.48
CA ALA A 4 -0.47 12.65 -13.37
C ALA A 4 -1.91 12.40 -13.86
N THR A 5 -2.29 13.07 -14.97
CA THR A 5 -3.59 12.85 -15.63
C THR A 5 -3.72 11.43 -16.17
N LEU A 6 -2.65 10.87 -16.75
CA LEU A 6 -2.63 9.50 -17.23
C LEU A 6 -2.76 8.50 -16.08
N ARG A 7 -2.02 8.69 -14.98
CA ARG A 7 -2.15 7.87 -13.77
C ARG A 7 -3.57 7.92 -13.21
N LEU A 8 -4.17 9.10 -13.16
CA LEU A 8 -5.55 9.25 -12.70
C LEU A 8 -6.54 8.51 -13.62
N ARG A 9 -6.40 8.61 -14.94
CA ARG A 9 -7.23 7.86 -15.90
C ARG A 9 -7.11 6.36 -15.71
N ASN A 10 -5.87 5.86 -15.53
CA ASN A 10 -5.64 4.43 -15.27
C ASN A 10 -6.30 4.01 -13.95
N MET A 11 -6.20 4.83 -12.90
CA MET A 11 -6.88 4.54 -11.63
C MET A 11 -8.40 4.52 -11.78
N SER A 12 -9.00 5.45 -12.54
CA SER A 12 -10.44 5.43 -12.81
C SER A 12 -10.89 4.15 -13.52
N GLU A 13 -10.10 3.65 -14.47
CA GLU A 13 -10.39 2.40 -15.19
C GLU A 13 -10.30 1.19 -14.27
N VAL A 14 -9.19 1.07 -13.52
CA VAL A 14 -8.98 -0.03 -12.56
C VAL A 14 -10.07 -0.06 -11.50
N LEU A 15 -10.48 1.10 -10.97
CA LEU A 15 -11.56 1.19 -9.99
C LEU A 15 -12.92 0.84 -10.61
N GLY A 16 -13.16 1.19 -11.88
CA GLY A 16 -14.39 0.85 -12.60
C GLY A 16 -14.53 -0.65 -12.90
N HIS A 17 -13.42 -1.36 -13.09
CA HIS A 17 -13.38 -2.80 -13.35
C HIS A 17 -12.68 -3.58 -12.23
N TRP A 18 -12.87 -3.13 -10.98
CA TRP A 18 -12.12 -3.61 -9.82
C TRP A 18 -12.00 -5.14 -9.75
N ARG A 19 -13.12 -5.87 -9.82
CA ARG A 19 -13.14 -7.35 -9.71
C ARG A 19 -12.46 -8.09 -10.85
N THR A 20 -12.27 -7.44 -11.99
CA THR A 20 -11.52 -7.99 -13.13
C THR A 20 -10.02 -8.00 -12.86
N TYR A 21 -9.49 -6.92 -12.25
CA TYR A 21 -8.06 -6.79 -11.95
C TYR A 21 -7.68 -7.30 -10.56
N VAL A 22 -8.62 -7.24 -9.62
CA VAL A 22 -8.47 -7.60 -8.21
C VAL A 22 -9.60 -8.58 -7.86
N PRO A 23 -9.42 -9.87 -8.16
CA PRO A 23 -10.45 -10.88 -7.92
C PRO A 23 -10.75 -11.06 -6.42
N ASP A 24 -9.76 -10.84 -5.57
CA ASP A 24 -9.88 -10.87 -4.11
C ASP A 24 -9.17 -9.65 -3.50
N ASP A 25 -9.88 -8.89 -2.66
CA ASP A 25 -9.35 -7.70 -1.99
C ASP A 25 -8.22 -8.06 -1.03
N ALA A 26 -8.20 -9.29 -0.51
CA ALA A 26 -7.14 -9.78 0.35
C ALA A 26 -5.78 -9.81 -0.36
N TYR A 27 -5.73 -9.88 -1.70
CA TYR A 27 -4.46 -9.87 -2.44
C TYR A 27 -3.80 -8.50 -2.52
N LEU A 28 -4.55 -7.43 -2.21
CA LEU A 28 -3.99 -6.10 -2.10
C LEU A 28 -3.48 -5.85 -0.70
N THR A 29 -2.17 -5.73 -0.59
CA THR A 29 -1.53 -5.43 0.69
C THR A 29 -0.94 -4.03 0.65
N GLN A 30 -1.22 -3.21 1.67
CA GLN A 30 -0.60 -1.89 1.76
C GLN A 30 0.79 -1.99 2.41
N ARG A 31 1.76 -1.25 1.88
CA ARG A 31 3.10 -1.09 2.49
C ARG A 31 3.44 0.38 2.73
N GLY A 32 2.40 1.21 2.86
CA GLY A 32 2.53 2.62 3.23
C GLY A 32 3.00 2.72 4.67
N ALA A 33 4.10 3.44 4.89
CA ALA A 33 4.59 3.76 6.21
C ALA A 33 5.32 5.11 6.18
N THR A 34 5.25 5.83 7.29
CA THR A 34 6.01 7.05 7.53
C THR A 34 7.09 6.75 8.56
N PHE A 35 8.33 7.11 8.24
CA PHE A 35 9.49 6.97 9.13
C PHE A 35 10.12 8.33 9.38
N LEU A 36 10.45 8.62 10.63
CA LEU A 36 11.21 9.79 11.05
C LEU A 36 12.56 9.33 11.60
N PHE A 37 13.64 9.89 11.05
CA PHE A 37 15.00 9.63 11.50
C PHE A 37 15.61 10.89 12.11
N ASP A 38 16.55 10.75 13.04
CA ASP A 38 17.41 11.85 13.49
C ASP A 38 18.55 12.14 12.49
N GLY A 39 19.35 13.17 12.79
CA GLY A 39 20.49 13.55 11.94
C GLY A 39 21.62 12.51 11.88
N GLN A 40 21.57 11.48 12.74
CA GLN A 40 22.50 10.37 12.79
C GLN A 40 21.91 9.10 12.13
N GLY A 41 20.70 9.19 11.57
CA GLY A 41 20.01 8.09 10.90
C GLY A 41 19.32 7.11 11.84
N ARG A 42 19.16 7.43 13.13
CA ARG A 42 18.43 6.58 14.07
C ARG A 42 16.93 6.85 13.96
N LEU A 43 16.14 5.79 13.93
CA LEU A 43 14.69 5.86 13.88
C LEU A 43 14.13 6.50 15.16
N LEU A 44 13.40 7.60 15.02
CA LEU A 44 12.71 8.30 16.10
C LEU A 44 11.23 7.93 16.18
N TYR A 45 10.59 7.73 15.02
CA TYR A 45 9.18 7.41 14.92
C TYR A 45 8.90 6.59 13.67
N GLU A 46 8.02 5.60 13.80
CA GLU A 46 7.42 4.92 12.66
C GLU A 46 5.89 4.86 12.81
N HIS A 47 5.21 5.12 11.71
CA HIS A 47 3.79 4.88 11.55
C HIS A 47 3.59 3.97 10.36
N ARG A 48 3.07 2.76 10.61
CA ARG A 48 2.72 1.80 9.57
C ARG A 48 1.22 1.95 9.31
N ASP A 49 0.85 2.43 8.12
CA ASP A 49 -0.55 2.72 7.83
C ASP A 49 -1.36 1.43 7.79
N LYS A 50 -2.23 1.27 8.79
CA LYS A 50 -3.25 0.23 8.85
C LYS A 50 -4.54 0.69 8.16
N ASN A 51 -4.44 1.27 6.97
CA ASN A 51 -5.63 1.61 6.17
C ASN A 51 -6.43 0.34 5.85
N ILE A 52 -7.49 0.49 5.06
CA ILE A 52 -8.47 -0.55 4.70
C ILE A 52 -7.85 -1.91 4.32
N LEU A 53 -6.62 -1.92 3.78
CA LEU A 53 -5.92 -3.11 3.28
C LEU A 53 -4.90 -3.75 4.25
N GLY A 54 -4.72 -3.21 5.46
CA GLY A 54 -3.69 -3.68 6.41
C GLY A 54 -2.24 -3.44 5.93
N PHE A 55 -1.27 -3.56 6.84
CA PHE A 55 0.15 -3.37 6.53
C PHE A 55 0.88 -4.71 6.37
N ALA A 56 1.50 -4.95 5.22
CA ALA A 56 2.32 -6.12 4.95
C ALA A 56 3.80 -5.89 5.26
N GLU A 57 4.24 -6.39 6.41
CA GLU A 57 5.63 -6.29 6.86
C GLU A 57 6.56 -7.21 6.07
N ASN A 58 6.14 -8.45 5.82
CA ASN A 58 6.96 -9.47 5.18
C ASN A 58 6.74 -9.51 3.66
N MET A 59 7.79 -9.22 2.89
CA MET A 59 7.70 -9.20 1.42
C MET A 59 7.52 -10.60 0.81
N SER A 60 8.07 -11.65 1.44
CA SER A 60 7.91 -13.04 1.00
C SER A 60 6.57 -13.64 1.41
N ARG A 61 5.89 -13.03 2.40
CA ARG A 61 4.60 -13.47 2.93
C ARG A 61 3.69 -12.26 3.14
N PRO A 62 3.26 -11.59 2.05
CA PRO A 62 2.55 -10.31 2.15
C PRO A 62 1.22 -10.40 2.91
N LEU A 63 0.61 -11.59 3.00
CA LEU A 63 -0.66 -11.82 3.70
C LEU A 63 -0.52 -12.23 5.17
N GLU A 64 0.70 -12.22 5.73
CA GLU A 64 0.96 -12.67 7.10
C GLU A 64 0.16 -11.88 8.15
N PHE A 65 -0.24 -10.64 7.84
CA PHE A 65 -1.07 -9.80 8.72
C PHE A 65 -2.52 -10.32 8.90
N LEU A 66 -3.03 -11.18 8.03
CA LEU A 66 -4.38 -11.76 8.15
C LEU A 66 -4.45 -12.91 9.16
N ALA A 67 -3.30 -13.42 9.61
CA ALA A 67 -3.21 -14.54 10.56
C ALA A 67 -3.11 -14.09 12.04
N LEU A 68 -3.09 -12.78 12.29
CA LEU A 68 -3.09 -12.15 13.63
C LEU A 68 -4.52 -12.02 14.17
#